data_AF-A0A7T0C2A3-F1
#
_entry.id   AF-A0A7T0C2A3-F1
#
_cell.length_a   1.000
_cell.length_b   1.000
_cell.length_c   1.000
_cell.angle_alpha   90.00
_cell.angle_beta   90.00
_cell.angle_gamma   90.00
#
_symmetry.space_group_name_H-M   'P 1'
#
loop_
_entity.id
_entity.type
_entity.pdbx_description
1 polymer ?
#
loop_
_entity_poly.entity_id
_entity_poly.type
_entity_poly.pdbx_seq_one_letter_code
_entity_poly.pdbx_strand_id
1 'polypeptide(L)'
;MMKLFKMTCEDTSPLLSESLDHPLPLGKRLRVKIHLAMCKFCRFYVNQMLIIRNLAHRIGREDDPAGEDRRLTDEAKTRIKLELKNHP
;
A
#
# COMPACT_ATOMS: atom_id res chain seq x y z
N MET A 1 -8.89 -25.15 -13.25
CA MET A 1 -10.13 -25.23 -12.46
C MET A 1 -10.30 -23.97 -11.59
N MET A 2 -10.43 -22.78 -12.20
CA MET A 2 -10.64 -21.48 -11.51
C MET A 2 -11.46 -20.51 -12.39
N LYS A 3 -12.32 -21.03 -13.28
CA LYS A 3 -13.16 -20.22 -14.18
C LYS A 3 -14.52 -19.82 -13.56
N LEU A 4 -14.83 -20.28 -12.34
CA LEU A 4 -16.16 -20.08 -11.74
C LEU A 4 -16.31 -18.78 -10.95
N PHE A 5 -15.21 -18.14 -10.54
CA PHE A 5 -15.23 -16.79 -9.97
C PHE A 5 -14.50 -15.87 -10.94
N LYS A 6 -15.18 -14.79 -11.36
CA LYS A 6 -14.80 -13.86 -12.44
C LYS A 6 -13.56 -12.99 -12.13
N MET A 7 -12.56 -13.55 -11.43
CA MET A 7 -11.32 -12.87 -11.05
C MET A 7 -10.17 -13.87 -10.89
N THR A 8 -9.17 -13.73 -11.76
CA THR A 8 -7.96 -14.55 -11.79
C THR A 8 -6.88 -14.00 -10.86
N CYS A 9 -5.77 -14.73 -10.69
CA CYS A 9 -4.60 -14.21 -9.96
C CYS A 9 -4.02 -12.96 -10.65
N GLU A 10 -4.03 -12.92 -11.98
CA GLU A 10 -3.57 -11.79 -12.80
C GLU A 10 -4.44 -10.55 -12.61
N ASP A 11 -5.75 -10.71 -12.45
CA ASP A 11 -6.66 -9.61 -12.10
C ASP A 11 -6.48 -9.14 -10.65
N THR A 12 -6.04 -10.05 -9.76
CA THR A 12 -5.96 -9.81 -8.32
C THR A 12 -4.65 -9.14 -7.92
N SER A 13 -3.52 -9.45 -8.57
CA SER A 13 -2.22 -8.91 -8.19
C SER A 13 -2.12 -7.39 -8.25
N PRO A 14 -2.69 -6.67 -9.26
CA PRO A 14 -2.65 -5.21 -9.28
C PRO A 14 -3.52 -4.62 -8.17
N LEU A 15 -4.67 -5.23 -7.88
CA LEU A 15 -5.55 -4.82 -6.79
C LEU A 15 -4.91 -5.00 -5.42
N LEU A 16 -4.11 -6.05 -5.24
CA LEU A 16 -3.33 -6.26 -4.01
C LEU A 16 -2.30 -5.15 -3.85
N SER A 17 -1.56 -4.79 -4.90
CA SER A 17 -0.63 -3.65 -4.87
C SER A 17 -1.36 -2.33 -4.56
N GLU A 18 -2.42 -2.02 -5.30
CA GLU A 18 -3.26 -0.82 -5.11
C GLU A 18 -3.75 -0.72 -3.66
N SER A 19 -4.14 -1.85 -3.05
CA SER A 19 -4.61 -1.89 -1.66
C SER A 19 -3.55 -1.58 -0.60
N LEU A 20 -2.26 -1.73 -0.94
CA LEU A 20 -1.15 -1.36 -0.07
C LEU A 20 -0.85 0.15 -0.14
N ASP A 21 -1.24 0.81 -1.22
CA ASP A 21 -0.97 2.23 -1.44
C ASP A 21 -2.15 3.10 -1.01
N HIS A 22 -3.38 2.67 -1.26
CA HIS A 22 -4.57 3.34 -0.76
C HIS A 22 -5.74 2.37 -0.50
N PRO A 23 -6.75 2.80 0.27
CA PRO A 23 -7.96 1.99 0.45
C PRO A 23 -8.67 1.72 -0.88
N LEU A 24 -9.00 0.46 -1.13
CA LEU A 24 -9.82 0.08 -2.28
C LEU A 24 -11.31 0.41 -2.06
N PRO A 25 -12.04 0.79 -3.11
CA PRO A 25 -13.50 0.78 -3.14
C PRO A 25 -14.07 -0.56 -2.64
N LEU A 26 -15.19 -0.51 -1.92
CA LEU A 26 -15.79 -1.66 -1.22
C LEU A 26 -15.94 -2.91 -2.10
N GLY A 27 -16.41 -2.74 -3.35
CA GLY A 27 -16.59 -3.84 -4.29
C GLY A 27 -15.28 -4.48 -4.77
N LYS A 28 -14.21 -3.69 -4.97
CA LYS A 28 -12.87 -4.23 -5.27
C LYS A 28 -12.32 -4.97 -4.04
N ARG A 29 -12.47 -4.39 -2.85
CA ARG A 29 -12.00 -4.98 -1.58
C ARG A 29 -12.65 -6.32 -1.28
N LEU A 30 -13.97 -6.45 -1.50
CA LEU A 30 -14.68 -7.71 -1.30
C LEU A 30 -14.17 -8.80 -2.25
N ARG A 31 -14.00 -8.48 -3.53
CA ARG A 31 -13.47 -9.43 -4.52
C ARG A 31 -12.09 -9.94 -4.15
N VAL A 32 -11.18 -9.04 -3.76
CA VAL A 32 -9.83 -9.40 -3.30
C VAL A 32 -9.88 -10.33 -2.08
N LYS A 33 -10.73 -10.02 -1.08
CA LYS A 33 -10.91 -10.88 0.10
C LYS A 33 -11.36 -12.30 -0.26
N ILE A 34 -12.33 -12.42 -1.17
CA ILE A 34 -12.82 -13.73 -1.64
C ILE A 34 -11.68 -14.51 -2.31
N HIS A 35 -10.95 -13.87 -3.23
CA HIS A 35 -9.84 -14.53 -3.92
C HIS A 35 -8.72 -14.94 -2.96
N LEU A 36 -8.36 -14.08 -1.99
CA LEU A 36 -7.40 -14.42 -0.94
C LEU A 36 -7.89 -15.57 -0.04
N ALA A 37 -9.19 -15.79 0.14
CA ALA A 37 -9.71 -16.91 0.91
C ALA A 37 -9.50 -18.26 0.18
N MET A 38 -9.55 -18.27 -1.15
CA MET A 38 -9.42 -19.49 -1.97
C MET A 38 -8.02 -19.73 -2.54
N CYS A 39 -7.21 -18.69 -2.74
CA CYS A 39 -5.91 -18.79 -3.42
C CYS A 39 -4.74 -18.65 -2.44
N LYS A 40 -4.01 -19.75 -2.20
CA LYS A 40 -2.82 -19.74 -1.33
C LYS A 40 -1.68 -18.91 -1.92
N PHE A 41 -1.51 -18.89 -3.25
CA PHE A 41 -0.44 -18.15 -3.91
C PHE A 41 -0.61 -16.64 -3.75
N CYS A 42 -1.82 -16.11 -3.93
CA CYS A 42 -2.07 -14.70 -3.73
C CYS A 42 -1.91 -14.27 -2.26
N ARG A 43 -2.22 -15.15 -1.29
CA ARG A 43 -1.90 -14.92 0.13
C ARG A 43 -0.40 -14.81 0.37
N PHE A 44 0.37 -15.71 -0.23
CA PHE A 44 1.82 -15.67 -0.11
C PHE A 44 2.41 -14.40 -0.74
N TYR A 45 1.94 -14.04 -1.93
CA TYR A 45 2.34 -12.84 -2.65
C TYR A 45 2.12 -11.56 -1.82
N VAL A 46 0.92 -11.35 -1.27
CA VAL A 46 0.65 -10.14 -0.46
C VAL A 46 1.51 -10.11 0.81
N ASN A 47 1.77 -11.27 1.43
CA ASN A 47 2.68 -11.35 2.58
C ASN A 47 4.11 -10.97 2.21
N GLN A 48 4.61 -11.39 1.05
CA GLN A 48 5.94 -10.99 0.57
C GLN A 48 6.03 -9.47 0.35
N MET A 49 5.01 -8.86 -0.27
CA MET A 49 4.98 -7.39 -0.45
C MET A 49 5.01 -6.66 0.89
N LEU A 50 4.26 -7.13 1.89
CA LEU A 50 4.27 -6.55 3.24
C LEU A 50 5.63 -6.68 3.91
N ILE A 51 6.32 -7.82 3.75
CA ILE A 51 7.68 -8.02 4.27
C ILE A 51 8.65 -7.01 3.63
N ILE A 52 8.64 -6.89 2.31
CA ILE A 52 9.51 -5.95 1.57
C ILE A 52 9.24 -4.51 2.02
N ARG A 53 7.97 -4.11 2.14
CA ARG A 53 7.59 -2.77 2.59
C ARG A 53 8.08 -2.48 4.01
N ASN A 54 7.89 -3.44 4.93
CA ASN A 54 8.35 -3.30 6.30
C ASN A 54 9.88 -3.24 6.39
N LEU A 55 10.59 -4.04 5.60
CA LEU A 55 12.04 -4.02 5.54
C LEU A 55 12.55 -2.68 5.00
N ALA A 56 11.98 -2.19 3.89
CA ALA A 56 12.32 -0.89 3.31
C ALA A 56 12.11 0.26 4.32
N HIS A 57 11.03 0.21 5.10
CA HIS A 57 10.78 1.19 6.18
C HIS A 57 11.78 1.09 7.33
N ARG A 58 12.31 -0.10 7.65
CA ARG A 58 13.33 -0.29 8.70
C ARG A 58 14.69 0.19 8.23
N ILE A 59 15.12 -0.22 7.04
CA ILE A 59 16.38 0.21 6.41
C ILE A 59 16.41 1.74 6.29
N GLY A 60 15.34 2.36 5.79
CA GLY A 60 15.26 3.81 5.69
C GLY A 60 15.26 4.56 7.03
N ARG A 61 15.13 3.86 8.17
CA ARG A 61 15.26 4.43 9.52
C ARG A 61 16.61 4.11 10.16
N GLU A 62 17.18 2.94 9.90
CA GLU A 62 18.45 2.47 10.47
C GLU A 62 19.67 3.04 9.73
N ASP A 63 19.60 3.22 8.40
CA ASP A 63 20.67 3.78 7.56
C ASP A 63 20.58 5.30 7.37
N ASP A 64 19.71 6.00 8.12
CA ASP A 64 19.60 7.46 8.09
C ASP A 64 20.30 8.08 9.32
N PRO A 65 21.59 8.48 9.23
CA PRO A 65 22.25 9.25 10.28
C PRO A 65 21.60 10.62 10.53
N ALA A 66 20.63 11.03 9.71
CA ALA A 66 19.82 12.23 9.86
C ALA A 66 18.36 11.94 10.30
N GLY A 67 18.06 10.73 10.79
CA GLY A 67 16.69 10.24 11.08
C GLY A 67 15.86 11.07 12.08
N GLU A 68 16.47 12.02 12.80
CA GLU A 68 15.76 13.00 13.63
C GLU A 68 15.61 14.39 12.96
N ASP A 69 16.49 14.72 12.03
CA ASP A 69 16.71 16.07 11.48
C ASP A 69 16.09 16.28 10.08
N ARG A 70 15.56 15.22 9.43
CA ARG A 70 14.78 15.33 8.18
C ARG A 70 13.34 15.77 8.41
N ARG A 71 13.12 16.70 9.33
CA ARG A 71 11.83 17.35 9.50
C ARG A 71 11.71 18.49 8.51
N LEU A 72 10.53 18.64 7.91
CA LEU A 72 10.19 19.88 7.22
C LEU A 72 10.42 21.04 8.20
N THR A 73 11.03 22.12 7.73
CA THR A 73 11.09 23.36 8.50
C THR A 73 9.67 23.83 8.79
N ASP A 74 9.48 24.54 9.90
CA ASP A 74 8.14 24.98 10.28
C ASP A 74 7.53 25.95 9.24
N GLU A 75 8.38 26.71 8.55
CA GLU A 75 7.99 27.51 7.39
C GLU A 75 7.48 26.65 6.23
N ALA A 76 8.20 25.58 5.86
CA ALA A 76 7.77 24.66 4.81
C ALA A 76 6.44 23.95 5.16
N LYS A 77 6.28 23.52 6.42
CA LYS A 77 5.00 22.94 6.90
C LYS A 77 3.85 23.95 6.78
N THR A 78 4.10 25.20 7.12
CA THR A 78 3.09 26.26 7.13
C THR A 78 2.65 26.59 5.70
N ARG A 79 3.60 26.73 4.78
CA ARG A 79 3.32 26.91 3.35
C ARG A 79 2.50 25.76 2.77
N ILE A 80 2.91 24.51 3.01
CA ILE A 80 2.16 23.33 2.52
C ILE A 80 0.74 23.29 3.08
N LYS A 81 0.54 23.60 4.36
CA LYS A 81 -0.80 23.66 4.98
C LYS A 81 -1.68 24.74 4.38
N LEU A 82 -1.11 25.90 4.02
CA LEU A 82 -1.86 26.99 3.40
C LEU A 82 -2.34 26.60 2.00
N GLU A 83 -1.45 26.04 1.19
CA GLU A 83 -1.76 25.58 -0.17
C GLU A 83 -2.85 24.50 -0.18
N LEU A 84 -2.75 23.51 0.72
CA LEU A 84 -3.77 22.45 0.86
C LEU A 84 -5.15 22.99 1.28
N LYS A 85 -5.22 24.14 1.97
CA LYS A 85 -6.49 24.78 2.33
C LYS A 85 -7.08 25.61 1.19
N ASN A 86 -6.22 26.22 0.37
CA ASN A 86 -6.64 27.07 -0.75
C ASN A 86 -7.04 26.25 -1.98
N HIS A 87 -6.57 25.00 -2.09
CA HIS A 87 -6.86 24.07 -3.18
C HIS A 87 -7.44 22.73 -2.64
N PRO A 88 -8.74 22.68 -2.30
CA PRO A 88 -9.41 21.45 -1.84
C PRO A 88 -9.58 20.40 -2.94
#